data_AF-A0A920DZ63-F1
#
_entry.id   AF-A0A920DZ63-F1
#
_cell.length_a   1.000
_cell.length_b   1.000
_cell.length_c   1.000
_cell.angle_alpha   90.00
_cell.angle_beta   90.00
_cell.angle_gamma   90.00
#
_symmetry.space_group_name_H-M   'P 1'
#
loop_
_entity.id
_entity.type
_entity.pdbx_description
1 polymer ?
#
loop_
_entity_poly.entity_id
_entity_poly.type
_entity_poly.pdbx_seq_one_letter_code
_entity_poly.pdbx_strand_id
1 'polypeptide(L)'
;MIADYKFYLSEMMMLKVDRTSMANSLEIRSPFVDHRLVEFAISSDFGSFFHEKSKYLTKNYLAQDFNTDFLNRPKQGFAFQLEDWVFDNLNYLKDYFTNGYINSIDKKF
;
A
#
# COMPACT_ATOMS: atom_id res chain seq x y z
N MET A 1 -9.09 -14.20 0.90
CA MET A 1 -9.73 -13.26 1.86
C MET A 1 -9.15 -13.36 3.27
N ILE A 2 -9.31 -14.47 4.01
CA ILE A 2 -8.80 -14.57 5.41
C ILE A 2 -7.27 -14.50 5.48
N ALA A 3 -6.56 -15.21 4.60
CA ALA A 3 -5.09 -15.13 4.54
C ALA A 3 -4.60 -13.72 4.19
N ASP A 4 -5.25 -13.07 3.23
CA ASP A 4 -4.91 -11.68 2.86
C ASP A 4 -5.15 -10.72 4.04
N TYR A 5 -6.24 -10.89 4.78
CA TYR A 5 -6.54 -10.06 5.96
C TYR A 5 -5.53 -10.28 7.10
N LYS A 6 -5.18 -11.55 7.40
CA LYS A 6 -4.32 -11.92 8.53
C LYS A 6 -2.82 -11.80 8.28
N PHE A 7 -2.39 -11.82 7.01
CA PHE A 7 -0.96 -11.79 6.68
C PHE A 7 -0.62 -10.60 5.79
N TYR A 8 -1.27 -10.46 4.64
CA TYR A 8 -0.90 -9.39 3.71
C TYR A 8 -1.24 -8.00 4.25
N LEU A 9 -2.49 -7.81 4.71
CA LEU A 9 -2.97 -6.53 5.21
C LEU A 9 -2.27 -6.14 6.51
N SER A 10 -2.27 -7.01 7.52
CA SER A 10 -1.64 -6.75 8.83
C SER A 10 -0.12 -6.60 8.72
N GLU A 11 0.57 -7.63 8.20
CA GLU A 11 2.03 -7.71 8.29
C GLU A 11 2.74 -6.90 7.20
N MET A 12 2.12 -6.69 6.04
CA MET A 12 2.78 -5.95 4.95
C MET A 12 2.28 -4.52 4.79
N MET A 13 0.96 -4.31 4.76
CA MET A 13 0.40 -2.99 4.47
C MET A 13 0.34 -2.11 5.73
N MET A 14 -0.36 -2.57 6.77
CA MET A 14 -0.59 -1.82 8.00
C MET A 14 0.72 -1.60 8.77
N LEU A 15 1.58 -2.61 8.86
CA LEU A 15 2.89 -2.48 9.52
C LEU A 15 3.73 -1.32 8.96
N LYS A 16 3.79 -1.16 7.63
CA LYS A 16 4.57 -0.11 6.98
C LYS A 16 3.98 1.27 7.25
N VAL A 17 2.66 1.40 7.10
CA VAL A 17 1.93 2.65 7.32
C VAL A 17 2.09 3.10 8.77
N ASP A 18 1.84 2.20 9.72
CA ASP A 18 1.89 2.47 11.16
C ASP A 18 3.27 2.99 11.58
N ARG A 19 4.33 2.22 11.31
CA ARG A 19 5.72 2.58 11.68
C ARG A 19 6.18 3.89 11.03
N THR A 20 5.84 4.11 9.76
CA THR A 20 6.24 5.34 9.05
C THR A 20 5.47 6.55 9.59
N SER A 21 4.20 6.38 9.91
CA SER A 21 3.36 7.46 10.44
C SER A 21 3.78 7.87 11.85
N MET A 22 4.01 6.90 12.75
CA MET A 22 4.47 7.16 14.11
C MET A 22 5.86 7.82 14.13
N ALA A 23 6.76 7.41 13.24
CA ALA A 23 8.08 8.05 13.10
C ALA A 23 7.98 9.55 12.74
N ASN A 24 6.85 9.99 12.17
CA ASN A 24 6.58 11.38 11.80
C ASN A 24 5.49 12.01 12.68
N SER A 25 5.12 11.40 13.81
CA SER A 25 4.03 11.86 14.70
C SER A 25 2.69 12.08 14.00
N LEU A 26 2.40 11.30 12.96
CA LEU A 26 1.13 11.32 12.23
C LEU A 26 0.29 10.09 12.59
N GLU A 27 -1.02 10.28 12.74
CA GLU A 27 -1.97 9.19 12.84
C GLU A 27 -2.66 8.98 11.49
N ILE A 28 -2.49 7.79 10.90
CA ILE A 28 -3.11 7.43 9.61
C ILE A 28 -4.24 6.44 9.85
N ARG A 29 -5.41 6.69 9.24
CA ARG A 29 -6.56 5.79 9.26
C ARG A 29 -6.99 5.41 7.85
N SER A 30 -7.40 4.16 7.65
CA SER A 30 -7.94 3.66 6.39
C SER A 30 -9.42 3.27 6.56
N PRO A 31 -10.37 4.04 6.00
CA PRO A 31 -11.80 3.74 6.11
C PRO A 31 -12.19 2.36 5.56
N PHE A 32 -11.43 1.83 4.60
CA PHE A 32 -11.69 0.51 4.01
C PHE A 32 -11.39 -0.67 4.94
N VAL A 33 -10.74 -0.42 6.08
CA VAL A 33 -10.39 -1.44 7.08
C VAL A 33 -11.24 -1.26 8.36
N ASP A 34 -12.32 -0.48 8.30
CA ASP A 34 -13.28 -0.41 9.40
C ASP A 34 -13.88 -1.80 9.67
N HIS A 35 -13.92 -2.21 10.95
CA HIS A 35 -14.40 -3.52 11.36
C HIS A 35 -15.81 -3.83 10.83
N ARG A 36 -16.71 -2.84 10.77
CA ARG A 36 -18.08 -3.03 10.29
C ARG A 36 -18.10 -3.39 8.80
N LEU A 37 -17.24 -2.74 8.02
CA LEU A 37 -17.13 -3.01 6.59
C LEU A 37 -16.50 -4.39 6.34
N VAL A 38 -15.47 -4.73 7.12
CA VAL A 38 -14.79 -6.02 7.04
C VAL A 38 -15.72 -7.16 7.45
N GLU A 39 -16.43 -7.01 8.56
CA GLU A 39 -17.42 -7.98 9.05
C GLU A 39 -18.51 -8.21 8.00
N PHE A 40 -19.07 -7.13 7.45
CA PHE A 40 -20.05 -7.21 6.37
C PHE A 40 -19.51 -7.94 5.14
N ALA A 41 -18.28 -7.63 4.71
CA ALA A 41 -17.67 -8.24 3.54
C ALA A 41 -17.41 -9.75 3.75
N ILE A 42 -17.02 -10.15 4.97
CA ILE A 42 -16.78 -11.55 5.33
C ILE A 42 -18.10 -12.32 5.52
N SER A 43 -19.15 -11.69 6.05
CA SER A 43 -20.43 -12.34 6.34
C SER A 43 -21.33 -12.52 5.11
N SER A 44 -21.07 -11.78 4.04
CA SER A 44 -21.89 -11.84 2.82
C SER A 44 -21.53 -13.04 1.96
N ASP A 45 -22.46 -13.43 1.09
CA ASP A 45 -22.19 -14.45 0.08
C ASP A 45 -21.14 -13.95 -0.93
N PHE A 46 -20.10 -14.75 -1.16
CA PHE A 46 -18.96 -14.41 -2.03
C PHE A 46 -19.42 -14.02 -3.45
N GLY A 47 -20.48 -14.65 -3.95
CA GLY A 47 -21.04 -14.35 -5.27
C GLY A 47 -21.61 -12.94 -5.40
N SER A 48 -22.00 -12.30 -4.29
CA SER A 48 -22.59 -10.95 -4.28
C SER A 48 -21.55 -9.85 -4.57
N PHE A 49 -20.28 -10.15 -4.33
CA PHE A 49 -19.16 -9.21 -4.52
C PHE A 49 -18.25 -9.57 -5.67
N PHE A 50 -18.32 -10.81 -6.13
CA PHE A 50 -17.51 -11.27 -7.25
C PHE A 50 -18.11 -10.75 -8.57
N HIS A 51 -17.37 -9.88 -9.23
CA HIS A 51 -17.70 -9.37 -10.55
C HIS A 51 -16.45 -9.44 -11.42
N GLU A 52 -16.63 -9.66 -12.73
CA GLU A 52 -15.52 -9.65 -13.70
C GLU A 52 -14.73 -8.33 -13.70
N LYS A 53 -15.33 -7.24 -13.20
CA LYS A 53 -14.75 -5.91 -13.16
C LYS A 53 -14.30 -5.61 -11.74
N SER A 54 -13.00 -5.36 -11.58
CA SER A 54 -12.45 -4.94 -10.28
C SER A 54 -13.14 -3.66 -9.75
N LYS A 55 -13.36 -3.61 -8.44
CA LYS A 55 -13.96 -2.46 -7.73
C LYS A 55 -15.35 -2.06 -8.24
N TYR A 56 -16.12 -2.99 -8.82
CA TYR A 56 -17.43 -2.72 -9.42
C TYR A 56 -18.37 -1.92 -8.52
N LEU A 57 -18.59 -2.37 -7.27
CA LEU A 57 -19.48 -1.68 -6.34
C LEU A 57 -19.02 -0.27 -6.00
N THR A 58 -17.73 -0.09 -5.69
CA THR A 58 -17.18 1.23 -5.37
C THR A 58 -17.26 2.16 -6.57
N LYS A 59 -17.01 1.67 -7.80
CA LYS A 59 -17.13 2.47 -9.02
C LYS A 59 -18.58 2.90 -9.28
N ASN A 60 -19.54 1.99 -9.08
CA ASN A 60 -20.95 2.32 -9.25
C ASN A 60 -21.43 3.34 -8.23
N TYR A 61 -21.01 3.20 -6.96
CA TYR A 61 -21.31 4.18 -5.92
C TYR A 61 -20.73 5.56 -6.26
N LEU A 62 -19.46 5.61 -6.69
CA LEU A 62 -18.78 6.84 -7.05
C LEU A 62 -19.22 7.44 -8.40
N ALA A 63 -20.03 6.73 -9.19
CA ALA A 63 -20.47 7.19 -10.51
C ALA A 63 -21.37 8.42 -10.46
N GLN A 64 -21.97 8.70 -9.29
CA GLN A 64 -22.76 9.92 -9.08
C GLN A 64 -21.87 11.15 -8.88
N ASP A 65 -20.67 10.96 -8.32
CA ASP A 65 -19.76 12.05 -7.92
C ASP A 65 -18.61 12.28 -8.92
N PHE A 66 -18.25 11.27 -9.71
CA PHE A 66 -17.07 11.27 -10.57
C PHE A 66 -17.37 10.90 -12.02
N ASN A 67 -16.59 11.43 -12.95
CA ASN A 67 -16.72 11.15 -14.38
C ASN A 67 -16.17 9.77 -14.78
N THR A 68 -16.48 9.36 -16.02
CA THR A 68 -16.04 8.07 -16.57
C THR A 68 -14.52 7.94 -16.67
N ASP A 69 -13.82 9.05 -16.90
CA ASP A 69 -12.35 9.04 -17.02
C ASP A 69 -11.69 8.66 -15.69
N PHE A 70 -12.19 9.22 -14.58
CA PHE A 70 -11.75 8.86 -13.24
C PHE A 70 -12.08 7.40 -12.90
N LEU A 71 -13.32 6.98 -13.15
CA LEU A 71 -13.79 5.64 -12.79
C LEU A 71 -13.09 4.54 -13.59
N ASN A 72 -12.72 4.81 -14.84
CA ASN A 72 -12.09 3.84 -15.74
C ASN A 72 -10.57 3.95 -15.79
N ARG A 73 -9.97 4.88 -15.03
CA ARG A 73 -8.52 5.01 -14.94
C ARG A 73 -7.86 3.67 -14.57
N PRO A 74 -6.74 3.29 -15.23
CA PRO A 74 -6.02 2.07 -14.91
C PRO A 74 -5.51 2.08 -13.46
N LYS A 75 -5.44 0.89 -12.84
CA LYS A 75 -4.89 0.73 -11.49
C LYS A 75 -3.42 1.15 -11.51
N GLN A 76 -3.10 2.20 -10.77
CA GLN A 76 -1.74 2.61 -10.50
C GLN A 76 -1.33 2.09 -9.11
N GLY A 77 -0.22 1.36 -9.05
CA GLY A 77 0.39 0.95 -7.78
C GLY A 77 1.11 2.12 -7.10
N PHE A 78 1.51 1.91 -5.86
CA PHE A 78 2.38 2.82 -5.11
C PHE A 78 3.85 2.41 -5.19
N ALA A 79 4.21 1.60 -6.19
CA ALA A 79 5.58 1.15 -6.36
C ALA A 79 6.46 2.34 -6.72
N PHE A 80 7.45 2.61 -5.87
CA PHE A 80 8.51 3.55 -6.16
C PHE A 80 9.38 2.98 -7.28
N GLN A 81 9.72 3.80 -8.28
CA GLN A 81 10.66 3.44 -9.35
C GLN A 81 12.08 3.41 -8.77
N LEU A 82 12.36 2.38 -7.96
CA LEU A 82 13.61 2.25 -7.23
C LEU A 82 14.79 2.12 -8.18
N GLU A 83 14.61 1.40 -9.29
CA GLU A 83 15.65 1.19 -10.30
C GLU A 83 16.14 2.52 -10.87
N ASP A 84 15.21 3.31 -11.44
CA ASP A 84 15.53 4.62 -12.01
C ASP A 84 16.17 5.54 -10.95
N TRP A 85 15.60 5.58 -9.74
CA TRP A 85 16.16 6.37 -8.65
C TRP A 85 17.58 5.94 -8.29
N VAL A 86 17.88 4.63 -8.24
CA VAL A 86 19.23 4.14 -7.93
C VAL A 86 20.21 4.56 -9.02
N PHE A 87 19.84 4.37 -10.29
CA PHE A 87 20.73 4.70 -11.41
C PHE A 87 20.97 6.20 -11.56
N ASP A 88 19.95 7.02 -11.31
CA ASP A 88 20.07 8.49 -11.33
C ASP A 88 20.94 9.01 -10.17
N ASN A 89 21.07 8.25 -9.07
CA ASN A 89 21.75 8.68 -7.86
C ASN A 89 23.04 7.89 -7.56
N LEU A 90 23.65 7.23 -8.55
CA LEU A 90 24.84 6.37 -8.37
C LEU A 90 25.99 7.04 -7.62
N ASN A 91 26.31 8.30 -7.94
CA ASN A 91 27.41 9.02 -7.29
C ASN A 91 27.13 9.29 -5.81
N TYR A 92 25.90 9.71 -5.49
CA TYR A 92 25.45 9.90 -4.11
C TYR A 92 25.49 8.60 -3.33
N LEU A 93 24.98 7.51 -3.92
CA LEU A 93 25.00 6.19 -3.29
C LEU A 93 26.43 5.70 -3.08
N LYS A 94 27.32 5.86 -4.06
CA LYS A 94 28.72 5.48 -3.95
C LYS A 94 29.43 6.23 -2.82
N ASP A 95 29.20 7.55 -2.72
CA ASP A 95 29.74 8.36 -1.63
C ASP A 95 29.17 7.91 -0.28
N TYR A 96 27.86 7.75 -0.18
CA TYR A 96 27.18 7.29 1.03
C TYR A 96 27.66 5.91 1.51
N PHE A 97 27.90 4.96 0.60
CA PHE A 97 28.42 3.64 0.95
C PHE A 97 29.92 3.67 1.30
N THR A 98 30.71 4.55 0.69
CA THR A 98 32.16 4.62 0.93
C THR A 98 32.48 5.40 2.21
N ASN A 99 31.76 6.49 2.46
CA ASN A 99 32.08 7.46 3.50
C ASN A 99 31.02 7.54 4.61
N GLY A 100 29.87 6.90 4.45
CA GLY A 100 28.77 6.93 5.43
C GLY A 100 28.90 5.90 6.56
N TYR A 101 27.94 5.99 7.48
CA TYR A 101 27.89 5.19 8.72
C TYR A 101 27.83 3.66 8.50
N ILE A 102 27.51 3.19 7.29
CA ILE A 102 27.43 1.74 7.01
C ILE A 102 28.81 1.07 7.17
N ASN A 103 29.90 1.75 6.83
CA ASN A 103 31.26 1.22 7.03
C ASN A 103 31.68 1.16 8.51
N SER A 104 30.92 1.81 9.40
CA SER A 104 31.14 1.76 10.86
C SER A 104 30.34 0.67 11.57
N ILE A 105 29.43 -0.02 10.86
CA ILE A 105 28.72 -1.17 11.41
C ILE A 105 29.71 -2.34 11.43
N ASP A 106 30.21 -2.60 12.63
CA ASP A 106 31.13 -3.69 12.97
C ASP A 106 30.73 -4.98 12.23
N LYS A 107 31.66 -5.57 11.47
CA LYS A 107 31.48 -6.86 10.78
C LYS A 107 31.44 -8.02 11.79
N LYS A 108 30.56 -7.94 12.79
CA LYS A 108 30.24 -9.04 13.71
C LYS A 108 29.02 -9.79 13.19
N PHE A 109 29.22 -10.47 12.07
CA PHE A 109 28.52 -11.70 11.74
C PHE A 109 29.58 -12.71 11.28
#